data_AF-A0A0X8XVH6-F1
#
_entry.id   AF-A0A0X8XVH6-F1
#
_cell.length_a   1.000
_cell.length_b   1.000
_cell.length_c   1.000
_cell.angle_alpha   90.00
_cell.angle_beta   90.00
_cell.angle_gamma   90.00
#
_symmetry.space_group_name_H-M   'P 1'
#
loop_
_entity.id
_entity.type
_entity.pdbx_description
1 polymer ?
#
loop_
_entity_poly.entity_id
_entity_poly.type
_entity_poly.pdbx_seq_one_letter_code
_entity_poly.pdbx_strand_id
1 'polypeptide(L)' 'MRPCGVAVAGITALRQAFDRPGAVLWVQPVADESGAPWVPGWPDGVALWALPNPSGLNAHETPATLAQKCREV' A
#
# COMPACT_ATOMS: atom_id res chain seq x y z
N MET A 1 18.73 -6.85 -4.84
CA MET A 1 17.81 -7.39 -3.81
C MET A 1 16.40 -7.35 -4.37
N ARG A 2 15.60 -8.38 -4.16
CA ARG A 2 14.17 -8.39 -4.48
C ARG A 2 13.42 -8.34 -3.15
N PRO A 3 12.79 -7.21 -2.78
CA PRO A 3 12.11 -7.11 -1.49
C PRO A 3 10.92 -8.07 -1.46
N CYS A 4 10.62 -8.64 -0.29
CA CYS A 4 9.42 -9.47 -0.12
C CYS A 4 8.12 -8.63 -0.19
N GLY A 5 8.23 -7.30 -0.09
CA GLY A 5 7.13 -6.40 -0.37
C GLY A 5 7.47 -4.92 -0.20
N VAL A 6 6.53 -4.06 -0.56
CA VAL A 6 6.66 -2.59 -0.63
C VAL A 6 5.45 -1.95 0.04
N ALA A 7 5.69 -1.06 1.00
CA ALA A 7 4.63 -0.29 1.65
C ALA A 7 4.71 1.19 1.25
N VAL A 8 3.62 1.72 0.71
CA VAL A 8 3.48 3.14 0.33
C VAL A 8 2.83 3.89 1.48
N ALA A 9 3.53 4.89 2.02
CA ALA A 9 3.02 5.77 3.06
C ALA A 9 2.01 6.78 2.49
N GLY A 10 0.72 6.52 2.70
CA GLY A 10 -0.38 7.35 2.22
C GLY A 10 -1.15 6.73 1.05
N ILE A 11 -2.41 6.39 1.31
CA ILE A 11 -3.31 5.81 0.30
C ILE A 11 -3.50 6.73 -0.91
N THR A 12 -3.56 8.05 -0.73
CA THR A 12 -3.68 9.00 -1.85
C THR A 12 -2.49 8.93 -2.80
N ALA A 13 -1.27 8.81 -2.27
CA ALA A 13 -0.07 8.69 -3.09
C ALA A 13 -0.09 7.38 -3.88
N LEU A 14 -0.51 6.27 -3.26
CA LEU A 14 -0.66 4.98 -3.95
C LEU A 14 -1.71 5.05 -5.06
N ARG A 15 -2.89 5.63 -4.78
CA ARG A 15 -3.97 5.80 -5.78
C ARG A 15 -3.49 6.59 -6.99
N GLN A 16 -2.75 7.67 -6.76
CA GLN A 16 -2.20 8.52 -7.82
C GLN A 16 -1.08 7.83 -8.59
N ALA A 17 -0.15 7.14 -7.91
CA ALA A 17 1.00 6.50 -8.55
C ALA A 17 0.61 5.34 -9.47
N PHE A 18 -0.46 4.62 -9.14
CA PHE A 18 -0.89 3.42 -9.88
C PHE A 18 -2.23 3.57 -10.59
N ASP A 19 -2.84 4.76 -10.58
CA ASP A 19 -4.17 5.03 -11.14
C ASP A 19 -5.25 4.06 -10.63
N ARG A 20 -5.24 3.81 -9.31
CA ARG A 20 -6.16 2.88 -8.63
C ARG A 20 -7.06 3.64 -7.65
N PRO A 21 -8.07 4.42 -8.09
CA PRO A 21 -8.90 5.22 -7.18
C PRO A 21 -9.65 4.39 -6.13
N GLY A 22 -9.94 3.11 -6.44
CA GLY A 22 -10.57 2.16 -5.53
C GLY A 22 -9.63 1.46 -4.55
N ALA A 23 -8.32 1.76 -4.54
CA ALA A 23 -7.39 1.17 -3.59
C ALA A 23 -7.84 1.40 -2.16
N VAL A 24 -7.68 0.39 -1.30
CA VAL A 24 -8.04 0.43 0.14
C VAL A 24 -6.76 0.40 0.99
N LEU A 25 -6.84 0.71 2.28
CA LEU A 25 -5.69 0.58 3.17
C LEU A 25 -5.25 -0.89 3.28
N TRP A 26 -3.98 -1.08 3.66
CA TRP A 26 -3.31 -2.38 3.85
C TRP A 26 -2.98 -3.09 2.54
N VAL A 27 -3.07 -4.42 2.50
CA VAL A 27 -2.66 -5.25 1.36
C VAL A 27 -3.47 -4.91 0.11
N GLN A 28 -2.79 -4.70 -1.02
CA GLN A 28 -3.44 -4.54 -2.33
C GLN A 28 -3.61 -5.90 -3.03
N PRO A 29 -4.61 -6.05 -3.90
CA PRO A 29 -4.79 -7.26 -4.71
C PRO A 29 -3.58 -7.54 -5.59
N VAL A 30 -3.36 -8.82 -5.92
CA VAL A 30 -2.35 -9.23 -6.90
C VAL A 30 -2.87 -9.08 -8.33
N ALA A 31 -4.17 -9.29 -8.53
CA ALA A 31 -4.86 -9.15 -9.81
C ALA A 31 -6.16 -8.37 -9.65
N ASP A 32 -6.64 -7.75 -10.73
CA ASP A 32 -7.99 -7.20 -10.79
C ASP A 32 -9.04 -8.25 -11.18
N GLU A 33 -10.30 -7.82 -11.30
CA GLU A 33 -11.44 -8.69 -11.61
C GLU A 33 -11.33 -9.42 -12.96
N SER A 34 -10.52 -8.92 -13.89
CA SER A 34 -10.25 -9.57 -15.17
C SER A 34 -9.17 -10.65 -15.10
N GLY A 35 -8.47 -10.75 -13.96
CA GLY A 35 -7.30 -11.61 -13.79
C GLY A 35 -6.00 -10.98 -14.28
N ALA A 36 -6.02 -9.74 -14.77
CA ALA A 36 -4.80 -9.00 -15.09
C ALA A 36 -4.08 -8.53 -13.81
N PRO A 37 -2.75 -8.35 -13.83
CA PRO A 37 -2.01 -7.83 -12.68
C PRO A 37 -2.59 -6.51 -12.17
N TRP A 38 -2.78 -6.41 -10.85
CA TRP A 38 -3.39 -5.23 -10.25
C TRP A 38 -2.50 -3.99 -10.43
N VAL A 39 -1.19 -4.16 -10.50
CA VAL A 39 -0.27 -3.14 -11.03
C VAL A 39 0.49 -3.74 -12.22
N PRO A 40 0.34 -3.18 -13.44
CA PRO A 40 1.10 -3.64 -14.59
C PRO A 40 2.62 -3.60 -14.35
N GLY A 41 3.30 -4.69 -14.64
CA GLY A 41 4.75 -4.81 -14.45
C GLY A 41 5.20 -4.99 -12.99
N TRP A 42 4.27 -5.18 -12.04
CA TRP A 42 4.62 -5.45 -10.65
C TRP A 42 5.29 -6.81 -10.51
N PRO A 43 6.35 -6.96 -9.70
CA PRO A 43 7.07 -8.22 -9.61
C PRO A 43 6.27 -9.30 -8.86
N ASP A 44 6.26 -10.53 -9.38
CA ASP A 44 5.58 -11.66 -8.75
C ASP A 44 6.07 -11.94 -7.32
N GLY A 45 5.17 -12.15 -6.37
CA GLY A 45 5.55 -12.46 -4.98
C GLY A 45 6.15 -11.28 -4.20
N VAL A 46 5.99 -10.05 -4.70
CA VAL A 46 6.24 -8.82 -3.94
C VAL A 46 4.89 -8.26 -3.52
N ALA A 47 4.58 -8.27 -2.23
CA ALA A 47 3.32 -7.69 -1.76
C ALA A 47 3.37 -6.16 -1.79
N LEU A 48 2.23 -5.52 -2.05
CA LEU A 48 2.08 -4.06 -2.05
C LEU A 48 1.10 -3.65 -0.96
N TRP A 49 1.48 -2.68 -0.13
CA TRP A 49 0.62 -2.13 0.93
C TRP A 49 0.39 -0.64 0.77
N ALA A 50 -0.84 -0.20 1.07
CA ALA A 50 -1.20 1.19 1.27
C ALA A 50 -1.29 1.49 2.76
N LEU A 51 -0.38 2.32 3.28
CA LEU A 51 -0.42 2.75 4.67
C LEU A 51 -1.21 4.06 4.80
N PRO A 52 -1.74 4.39 6.00
CA PRO A 52 -2.30 5.71 6.24
C PRO A 52 -1.25 6.80 6.00
N ASN A 53 -1.71 8.00 5.65
CA ASN A 53 -0.82 9.13 5.36
C ASN A 53 -0.18 9.63 6.67
N PRO A 54 1.15 9.63 6.79
CA PRO A 54 1.85 10.12 7.98
C PRO A 54 2.00 11.65 8.01
N SER A 55 1.55 12.39 6.98
CA SER A 55 1.67 13.85 6.98
C SER A 55 0.82 14.50 8.08
N GLY A 56 1.36 15.56 8.70
CA GLY A 56 0.89 16.18 9.95
C GLY A 56 -0.54 16.73 10.01
N LEU A 57 -1.38 16.52 8.98
CA LEU A 57 -2.82 16.69 9.09
C LEU A 57 -3.46 15.59 9.97
N ASN A 58 -2.75 14.46 10.16
CA ASN A 58 -3.05 13.38 11.13
C ASN A 58 -1.98 13.35 12.25
N ALA A 59 -1.71 14.47 12.92
CA ALA A 59 -0.64 14.63 13.93
C ALA A 59 -0.70 13.67 15.15
N HIS A 60 -1.68 12.77 15.22
CA HIS A 60 -1.85 11.79 16.27
C HIS A 60 -1.22 10.42 15.96
N GLU A 61 -0.74 10.18 14.73
CA GLU A 61 -0.10 8.91 14.36
C GLU A 61 1.39 9.10 14.05
N THR A 62 2.23 8.48 14.90
CA THR A 62 3.67 8.40 14.70
C THR A 62 4.03 7.21 13.78
N PRO A 63 5.23 7.21 13.16
CA PRO A 63 5.74 6.05 12.45
C PRO A 63 5.73 4.76 13.29
N ALA A 64 5.94 4.88 14.61
CA ALA A 64 5.88 3.76 15.55
C ALA A 64 4.46 3.21 15.69
N THR A 65 3.43 4.06 15.78
CA THR A 65 2.03 3.61 15.84
C THR A 65 1.56 3.05 14.50
N LEU A 66 2.05 3.57 13.37
CA LEU A 66 1.84 2.96 12.05
C LEU A 66 2.46 1.56 11.99
N ALA A 67 3.71 1.41 12.44
CA ALA A 67 4.40 0.12 12.48
C ALA A 67 3.74 -0.89 13.43
N GLN A 68 3.06 -0.41 14.49
CA GLN A 68 2.27 -1.27 15.36
C GLN A 68 1.00 -1.76 14.64
N LYS A 69 0.25 -0.87 13.99
CA LYS A 69 -0.93 -1.28 13.22
C LYS A 69 -0.59 -2.22 12.07
N CYS A 70 0.55 -2.02 11.39
CA CYS A 70 1.03 -2.95 10.36
C CYS A 70 1.39 -4.34 10.89
N ARG A 71 1.65 -4.50 12.20
CA ARG A 71 1.94 -5.80 12.82
C ARG A 71 0.68 -6.57 13.21
N GLU A 72 -0.47 -5.89 13.30
CA GLU A 72 -1.74 -6.48 13.71
C GLU A 72 -2.57 -7.01 12.51
N VAL A 73 -2.10 -6.79 11.27
CA VAL A 73 -2.76 -7.22 10.02
C VAL A 73 -2.09 -8.42 9.39
#